data_AF-A0A7L4ZRM6-F1
#
_entry.id   AF-A0A7L4ZRM6-F1
#
_cell.length_a   1.000
_cell.length_b   1.000
_cell.length_c   1.000
_cell.angle_alpha   90.00
_cell.angle_beta   90.00
_cell.angle_gamma   90.00
#
_symmetry.space_group_name_H-M   'P 1'
#
loop_
_entity.id
_entity.type
_entity.pdbx_description
1 polymer ?
#
loop_
_entity_poly.entity_id
_entity_poly.type
_entity_poly.pdbx_seq_one_letter_code
_entity_poly.pdbx_strand_id
1 'polypeptide(L)'
;MKFNPFSRQAISKEIKHPVYNEVSKEIDAYLNFAFKANYVALKSTGKLEKFIDDSEVIYNDAFQMLQDINHKSNTYLNDDDKMTNYMNLALSLVFQDINKKFYVNKHQ
;
A
#
# COMPACT_ATOMS: atom_id res chain seq x y z
N MET A 1 8.39 -37.92 15.69
CA MET A 1 8.22 -37.46 14.29
C MET A 1 9.28 -36.40 14.00
N LYS A 2 10.05 -36.55 12.92
CA LYS A 2 11.07 -35.58 12.49
C LYS A 2 10.42 -34.58 11.52
N PHE A 3 10.54 -33.29 11.79
CA PHE A 3 10.12 -32.21 10.89
C PHE A 3 11.36 -31.48 10.38
N ASN A 4 11.61 -31.56 9.08
CA ASN A 4 12.26 -30.52 8.27
C ASN A 4 12.29 -30.97 6.78
N PRO A 5 12.56 -30.10 5.81
CA PRO A 5 12.20 -28.67 5.62
C PRO A 5 11.62 -28.46 4.18
N PHE A 6 11.32 -27.21 3.80
CA PHE A 6 11.14 -26.79 2.39
C PHE A 6 9.99 -27.44 1.58
N SER A 7 8.81 -26.84 1.68
CA SER A 7 7.89 -26.77 0.55
C SER A 7 7.42 -25.33 0.36
N ARG A 8 8.36 -24.44 0.03
CA ARG A 8 8.02 -23.23 -0.74
C ARG A 8 7.61 -23.70 -2.12
N GLN A 9 6.34 -24.07 -2.28
CA GLN A 9 5.75 -24.20 -3.60
C GLN A 9 5.72 -22.79 -4.20
N ALA A 10 6.59 -22.60 -5.19
CA ALA A 10 6.55 -21.45 -6.08
C ALA A 10 5.21 -21.51 -6.83
N ILE A 11 4.21 -20.77 -6.35
CA ILE A 11 3.00 -20.55 -7.11
C ILE A 11 3.36 -19.55 -8.22
N SER A 12 3.73 -20.10 -9.38
CA SER A 12 3.67 -19.38 -10.65
C SER A 12 2.21 -19.03 -10.94
N LYS A 13 1.75 -17.86 -10.47
CA LYS A 13 0.50 -17.28 -10.95
C LYS A 13 0.77 -16.62 -12.30
N GLU A 14 0.11 -17.14 -13.32
CA GLU A 14 -0.07 -16.51 -14.62
C GLU A 14 -0.34 -15.00 -14.46
N ILE A 15 0.36 -14.19 -15.26
CA ILE A 15 0.19 -12.73 -15.32
C ILE A 15 -1.18 -12.44 -15.94
N LYS A 16 -2.23 -12.56 -15.13
CA LYS A 16 -3.48 -11.84 -15.34
C LYS A 16 -3.18 -10.42 -14.92
N HIS A 17 -3.39 -9.45 -15.81
CA HIS A 17 -3.35 -8.02 -15.48
C HIS A 17 -3.90 -7.83 -14.06
N PRO A 18 -3.12 -7.29 -13.10
CA PRO A 18 -3.64 -7.10 -11.76
C PRO A 18 -4.86 -6.22 -11.91
N VAL A 19 -6.01 -6.74 -11.50
CA VAL A 19 -7.18 -5.90 -11.25
C VAL A 19 -6.75 -5.07 -10.05
N TYR A 20 -6.13 -3.92 -10.30
CA TYR A 20 -5.75 -3.00 -9.25
C TYR A 20 -7.03 -2.73 -8.45
N ASN A 21 -6.97 -3.02 -7.16
CA ASN A 21 -8.01 -2.62 -6.25
C ASN A 21 -8.05 -1.06 -6.24
N GLU A 22 -9.14 -0.43 -5.82
CA GLU A 22 -9.25 1.05 -5.86
C GLU A 22 -8.10 1.77 -5.13
N VAL A 23 -7.61 1.23 -4.01
CA VAL A 23 -6.44 1.73 -3.27
C VAL A 23 -5.18 1.68 -4.13
N SER A 24 -4.94 0.56 -4.81
CA SER A 24 -3.76 0.41 -5.66
C SER A 24 -3.77 1.43 -6.80
N LYS A 25 -4.95 1.76 -7.35
CA LYS A 25 -5.12 2.83 -8.35
C LYS A 25 -4.82 4.21 -7.77
N GLU A 26 -5.27 4.49 -6.57
CA GLU A 26 -4.98 5.76 -5.89
C GLU A 26 -3.49 5.92 -5.60
N ILE A 27 -2.82 4.85 -5.17
CA ILE A 27 -1.36 4.82 -4.98
C ILE A 27 -0.63 5.05 -6.31
N ASP A 28 -1.01 4.35 -7.39
CA ASP A 28 -0.44 4.52 -8.72
C ASP A 28 -0.61 5.98 -9.22
N ALA A 29 -1.82 6.53 -9.08
CA ALA A 29 -2.14 7.89 -9.47
C ALA A 29 -1.33 8.92 -8.68
N TYR A 30 -1.25 8.77 -7.35
CA TYR A 30 -0.45 9.65 -6.50
C TYR A 30 1.02 9.61 -6.89
N LEU A 31 1.59 8.42 -7.07
CA LEU A 31 2.99 8.25 -7.44
C LEU A 31 3.30 8.87 -8.81
N ASN A 32 2.43 8.67 -9.79
CA ASN A 32 2.56 9.24 -11.14
C ASN A 32 2.48 10.77 -11.14
N PHE A 33 1.60 11.34 -10.31
CA PHE A 33 1.41 12.77 -10.18
C PHE A 33 2.54 13.46 -9.39
N ALA A 34 2.82 13.00 -8.17
CA ALA A 34 3.76 13.65 -7.27
C ALA A 34 5.24 13.31 -7.56
N PHE A 35 5.52 12.12 -8.11
CA PHE A 35 6.86 11.59 -8.28
C PHE A 35 7.11 11.06 -9.70
N LYS A 36 6.72 11.84 -10.72
CA LYS A 36 6.76 11.43 -12.13
C LYS A 36 8.09 10.80 -12.57
N ALA A 37 9.23 11.37 -12.18
CA ALA A 37 10.55 10.85 -12.54
C ALA A 37 10.80 9.45 -11.93
N ASN A 38 10.51 9.27 -10.64
CA ASN A 38 10.63 7.97 -9.96
C ASN A 38 9.62 6.95 -10.52
N TYR A 39 8.40 7.39 -10.84
CA TYR A 39 7.38 6.56 -11.48
C TYR A 39 7.89 5.97 -12.81
N VAL A 40 8.45 6.81 -13.67
CA VAL A 40 9.02 6.38 -14.96
C VAL A 40 10.19 5.40 -14.75
N ALA A 41 11.06 5.67 -13.77
CA ALA A 41 12.20 4.79 -13.46
C ALA A 41 11.75 3.41 -12.92
N LEU A 42 10.73 3.38 -12.05
CA LEU A 42 10.15 2.13 -11.56
C LEU A 42 9.49 1.35 -12.70
N LYS A 43 8.79 2.05 -13.60
CA LYS A 43 8.16 1.43 -14.77
C LYS A 43 9.20 0.84 -15.73
N SER A 44 10.26 1.58 -16.03
CA SER A 44 11.33 1.10 -16.94
C SER A 44 12.14 -0.06 -16.36
N THR A 45 12.21 -0.18 -15.04
CA THR A 45 12.90 -1.29 -14.36
C THR A 45 11.99 -2.48 -14.05
N GLY A 46 10.70 -2.42 -14.42
CA GLY A 46 9.73 -3.48 -14.12
C GLY A 46 9.41 -3.63 -12.62
N LYS A 47 9.71 -2.61 -11.81
CA LYS A 47 9.53 -2.62 -10.34
C LYS A 47 8.29 -1.87 -9.86
N LEU A 48 7.56 -1.22 -10.77
CA LEU A 48 6.40 -0.39 -10.43
C LEU A 48 5.28 -1.19 -9.77
N GLU A 49 4.87 -2.31 -10.37
CA GLU A 49 3.78 -3.15 -9.86
C GLU A 49 4.10 -3.63 -8.44
N LYS A 50 5.30 -4.20 -8.23
CA LYS A 50 5.75 -4.61 -6.90
C LYS A 50 5.76 -3.44 -5.90
N PHE A 51 6.18 -2.24 -6.32
CA PHE A 51 6.18 -1.08 -5.42
C PHE A 51 4.75 -0.71 -4.98
N ILE A 52 3.78 -0.78 -5.89
CA ILE A 52 2.37 -0.55 -5.58
C ILE A 52 1.85 -1.64 -4.65
N ASP A 53 2.15 -2.91 -4.93
CA ASP A 53 1.76 -4.04 -4.07
C ASP A 53 2.33 -3.88 -2.65
N ASP A 54 3.62 -3.57 -2.53
CA ASP A 54 4.30 -3.35 -1.24
C ASP A 54 3.66 -2.16 -0.49
N SER A 55 3.18 -1.14 -1.21
CA SER A 55 2.50 0.03 -0.64
C SER A 55 1.06 -0.28 -0.20
N GLU A 56 0.37 -1.17 -0.93
CA GLU A 56 -0.96 -1.66 -0.58
C GLU A 56 -0.93 -2.49 0.70
N VAL A 57 0.12 -3.28 0.93
CA VAL A 57 0.31 -3.98 2.22
C VAL A 57 0.36 -2.99 3.38
N ILE A 58 1.12 -1.89 3.24
CA ILE A 58 1.20 -0.83 4.26
C ILE A 58 -0.18 -0.20 4.50
N TYR A 59 -0.94 0.06 3.44
CA TYR A 59 -2.32 0.55 3.57
C TYR A 59 -3.18 -0.41 4.40
N ASN A 60 -3.18 -1.70 4.06
CA ASN A 60 -4.02 -2.70 4.73
C ASN A 60 -3.65 -2.85 6.21
N ASP A 61 -2.35 -2.86 6.52
CA ASP A 61 -1.85 -2.91 7.90
C ASP A 61 -2.29 -1.67 8.70
N ALA A 62 -2.17 -0.48 8.11
CA ALA A 62 -2.58 0.77 8.74
C ALA A 62 -4.11 0.84 8.95
N PHE A 63 -4.87 0.41 7.94
CA PHE A 63 -6.33 0.38 8.00
C PHE A 63 -6.84 -0.55 9.10
N GLN A 64 -6.28 -1.77 9.22
CA GLN A 64 -6.63 -2.70 10.29
C GLN A 64 -6.27 -2.13 11.67
N MET A 65 -5.10 -1.52 11.82
CA MET A 65 -4.68 -0.88 13.07
C MET A 65 -5.66 0.23 13.50
N LEU A 66 -6.13 1.05 12.56
CA LEU A 66 -7.12 2.11 12.82
C LEU A 66 -8.47 1.55 13.27
N GLN A 67 -8.93 0.46 12.67
CA GLN A 67 -10.13 -0.25 13.09
C GLN A 67 -9.99 -0.80 14.53
N ASP A 68 -8.87 -1.45 14.83
CA ASP A 68 -8.60 -2.07 16.13
C ASP A 68 -8.51 -1.06 17.28
N ILE A 69 -7.92 0.12 17.01
CA ILE A 69 -7.82 1.21 17.98
C ILE A 69 -9.22 1.76 18.31
N ASN A 70 -10.07 1.92 17.30
CA ASN A 70 -11.31 2.67 17.48
C ASN A 70 -12.49 1.83 18.02
N HIS A 71 -12.38 0.51 18.01
CA HIS A 71 -13.27 -0.37 18.80
C HIS A 71 -13.28 -0.03 20.30
N LYS A 72 -12.37 0.84 20.77
CA LYS A 72 -12.25 1.21 22.18
C LYS A 72 -12.69 2.64 22.55
N SER A 73 -13.00 3.57 21.63
CA SER A 73 -13.16 4.98 22.08
C SER A 73 -13.99 6.03 21.31
N ASN A 74 -14.59 5.82 20.13
CA ASN A 74 -15.34 6.91 19.46
C ASN A 74 -16.86 6.68 19.28
N THR A 75 -17.64 7.47 20.02
CA THR A 75 -19.11 7.59 19.94
C THR A 75 -19.58 8.73 19.02
N TYR A 76 -18.69 9.50 18.40
CA TYR A 76 -19.04 10.78 17.73
C TYR A 76 -19.24 10.73 16.21
N LEU A 77 -18.95 9.60 15.55
CA LEU A 77 -19.15 9.40 14.11
C LEU A 77 -20.00 8.15 13.87
N ASN A 78 -20.83 8.17 12.83
CA ASN A 78 -21.48 6.96 12.34
C ASN A 78 -20.44 6.01 11.71
N ASP A 79 -20.81 4.75 11.51
CA ASP A 79 -19.86 3.72 11.09
C ASP A 79 -19.33 3.93 9.65
N ASP A 80 -20.13 4.52 8.77
CA ASP A 80 -19.74 4.82 7.40
C ASP A 80 -18.68 5.94 7.35
N ASP A 81 -18.93 7.05 8.06
CA ASP A 81 -17.99 8.18 8.17
C ASP A 81 -16.68 7.74 8.85
N LYS A 82 -16.76 6.82 9.83
CA LYS A 82 -15.57 6.20 10.43
C LYS A 82 -14.76 5.44 9.41
N MET A 83 -15.41 4.59 8.61
CA MET A 83 -14.70 3.81 7.58
C MET A 83 -14.04 4.69 6.56
N THR A 84 -14.75 5.69 6.01
CA THR A 84 -14.16 6.65 5.08
C THR A 84 -12.97 7.37 5.71
N ASN A 85 -13.07 7.79 6.96
CA ASN A 85 -11.96 8.44 7.65
C ASN A 85 -10.75 7.51 7.84
N TYR A 86 -10.95 6.23 8.17
CA TYR A 86 -9.83 5.29 8.29
C TYR A 86 -9.17 5.01 6.94
N MET A 87 -9.95 4.86 5.87
CA MET A 87 -9.41 4.69 4.52
C MET A 87 -8.52 5.88 4.15
N ASN A 88 -9.02 7.10 4.36
CA ASN A 88 -8.26 8.32 4.09
C ASN A 88 -6.99 8.44 4.94
N LEU A 89 -7.06 8.10 6.23
CA LEU A 89 -5.90 8.12 7.11
C LEU A 89 -4.85 7.07 6.72
N ALA A 90 -5.28 5.85 6.37
CA ALA A 90 -4.38 4.79 5.91
C ALA A 90 -3.69 5.19 4.59
N LEU A 91 -4.41 5.74 3.62
CA LEU A 91 -3.83 6.29 2.39
C LEU A 91 -2.84 7.43 2.68
N SER A 92 -3.20 8.35 3.58
CA SER A 92 -2.30 9.43 3.99
C SER A 92 -0.98 8.90 4.57
N LEU A 93 -1.01 7.79 5.33
CA LEU A 93 0.21 7.17 5.86
C LEU A 93 1.08 6.57 4.74
N VAL A 94 0.46 5.90 3.77
CA VAL A 94 1.17 5.40 2.58
C VAL A 94 1.79 6.55 1.79
N PHE A 95 1.07 7.64 1.55
CA PHE A 95 1.61 8.79 0.82
C PHE A 95 2.76 9.47 1.56
N GLN A 96 2.72 9.52 2.89
CA GLN A 96 3.84 9.99 3.70
C GLN A 96 5.06 9.06 3.61
N ASP A 97 4.85 7.74 3.59
CA ASP A 97 5.94 6.77 3.39
C ASP A 97 6.58 6.91 2.00
N ILE A 98 5.76 7.01 0.95
CA ILE A 98 6.21 7.29 -0.42
C ILE A 98 7.00 8.60 -0.47
N ASN A 99 6.48 9.67 0.15
CA ASN A 99 7.18 10.95 0.26
C ASN A 99 8.55 10.77 0.92
N LYS A 100 8.64 10.07 2.06
CA LYS A 100 9.93 9.83 2.73
C LYS A 100 10.90 9.07 1.82
N LYS A 101 10.44 8.04 1.12
CA LYS A 101 11.27 7.23 0.20
C LYS A 101 11.83 8.04 -0.97
N PHE A 102 11.06 8.96 -1.55
CA PHE A 102 11.49 9.68 -2.77
C PHE A 102 11.98 11.11 -2.54
N TYR A 103 11.51 11.80 -1.49
CA TYR A 103 11.90 13.16 -1.20
C TYR A 103 13.26 13.25 -0.49
N VAL A 104 13.61 12.28 0.37
CA VAL A 104 14.95 12.20 0.99
C VAL A 104 16.04 11.97 -0.07
N ASN A 105 15.72 11.26 -1.15
CA ASN A 105 16.65 10.98 -2.25
C ASN A 105 16.88 12.17 -3.21
N LYS A 106 16.21 13.32 -3.04
CA LYS A 106 16.47 14.54 -3.84
C LYS A 106 17.53 15.46 -3.23
N HIS A 107 17.95 15.22 -2.00
CA HIS A 107 18.88 16.10 -1.25
C HIS A 107 20.16 15.39 -0.77
N GLN A 108 20.48 14.22 -1.33
CA GLN A 108 21.78 13.55 -1.22
C GLN A 108 22.46 13.60 -2.60
#